data_AF-A0A6S7K764-F1
#
_entry.id   AF-A0A6S7K764-F1
#
_cell.length_a   1.000
_cell.length_b   1.000
_cell.length_c   1.000
_cell.angle_alpha   90.00
_cell.angle_beta   90.00
_cell.angle_gamma   90.00
#
_symmetry.space_group_name_H-M   'P 1'
#
loop_
_entity.id
_entity.type
_entity.pdbx_description
1 polymer ?
#
loop_
_entity_poly.entity_id
_entity_poly.type
_entity_poly.pdbx_seq_one_letter_code
_entity_poly.pdbx_strand_id
1 'polypeptide(L)'
;MAIVDVKLVSGFSVNEESLQKKLEQTNNYSPTILKRYEIEGQNVILYFDEIKSMSFSLDIVQSTLVKKTKPGVIRVYDYYNPESQGKVMYNITEKDCYGEKIERECPKCLSVDDFEDFFDKNINCSIYLMRAKSRNGLMKVKKAYIKTDRTQDKKSRPYEIPEFCPCDEVYDGVTSLVLGQSDYFRRNGEDASIVFNSATTIAKWDSTKMRKIFKKKMISKIYRRCNRLNSGLRG
;
A
#
# COMPACT_ATOMS: atom_id res chain seq x y z
N MET A 1 -8.50 10.52 40.04
CA MET A 1 -7.80 9.57 39.17
C MET A 1 -8.52 9.53 37.85
N ALA A 2 -7.79 9.74 36.76
CA ALA A 2 -8.34 9.76 35.41
C ALA A 2 -7.78 8.59 34.59
N ILE A 3 -8.60 8.03 33.71
CA ILE A 3 -8.20 6.97 32.79
C ILE A 3 -8.19 7.51 31.37
N VAL A 4 -7.15 7.17 30.61
CA VAL A 4 -7.13 7.26 29.16
C VAL A 4 -7.13 5.85 28.58
N ASP A 5 -8.26 5.43 28.01
CA ASP A 5 -8.45 4.14 27.33
C ASP A 5 -8.27 4.35 25.82
N VAL A 6 -7.17 3.84 25.29
CA VAL A 6 -6.81 3.92 23.87
C VAL A 6 -7.01 2.56 23.23
N LYS A 7 -8.10 2.43 22.49
CA LYS A 7 -8.30 1.31 21.56
C LYS A 7 -7.58 1.60 20.25
N LEU A 8 -6.57 0.80 19.94
CA LEU A 8 -5.78 0.93 18.72
C LEU A 8 -6.57 0.56 17.45
N VAL A 9 -6.13 1.14 16.33
CA VAL A 9 -6.59 0.75 15.00
C VAL A 9 -6.25 -0.73 14.77
N SER A 10 -7.17 -1.49 14.17
CA SER A 10 -6.95 -2.92 13.95
C SER A 10 -5.66 -3.19 13.16
N GLY A 11 -4.81 -4.09 13.66
CA GLY A 11 -3.50 -4.40 13.06
C GLY A 11 -2.33 -3.61 13.65
N PHE A 12 -2.59 -2.70 14.60
CA PHE A 12 -1.58 -1.98 15.35
C PHE A 12 -1.47 -2.47 16.79
N SER A 13 -0.26 -2.41 17.33
CA SER A 13 0.06 -2.63 18.74
C SER A 13 0.91 -1.46 19.27
N VAL A 14 0.96 -1.29 20.58
CA VAL A 14 1.81 -0.26 21.19
C VAL A 14 3.27 -0.70 21.17
N ASN A 15 4.19 0.25 21.08
CA ASN A 15 5.60 0.01 21.37
C ASN A 15 5.79 0.04 22.90
N GLU A 16 5.87 -1.15 23.51
CA GLU A 16 5.93 -1.31 24.96
C GLU A 16 7.18 -0.65 25.57
N GLU A 17 8.34 -0.75 24.91
CA GLU A 17 9.58 -0.13 25.39
C GLU A 17 9.47 1.40 25.44
N SER A 18 8.85 2.01 24.43
CA SER A 18 8.62 3.47 24.42
C SER A 18 7.62 3.89 25.49
N LEU A 19 6.54 3.11 25.67
CA LEU A 19 5.55 3.37 26.70
C LEU A 19 6.15 3.27 28.11
N GLN A 20 6.99 2.27 28.35
CA GLN A 20 7.71 2.12 29.61
C GLN A 20 8.64 3.30 29.90
N LYS A 21 9.41 3.75 28.90
CA LYS A 21 10.25 4.95 29.04
C LYS A 21 9.42 6.20 29.37
N LYS A 22 8.26 6.38 28.76
CA LYS A 22 7.36 7.50 29.05
C LYS A 22 6.85 7.45 30.49
N LEU A 23 6.48 6.27 30.99
CA LEU A 23 6.08 6.07 32.40
C LEU A 23 7.18 6.54 33.36
N GLU A 24 8.42 6.10 33.14
CA GLU A 24 9.58 6.47 33.94
C GLU A 24 9.87 7.99 33.90
N GLN A 25 9.73 8.61 32.73
CA GLN A 25 9.96 10.05 32.55
C GLN A 25 8.89 10.91 33.24
N THR A 26 7.61 10.54 33.12
CA THR A 26 6.51 11.30 33.73
C THR A 26 6.56 11.29 35.25
N ASN A 27 7.13 10.26 35.86
CA ASN A 27 7.27 10.14 37.31
C ASN A 27 8.29 11.11 37.92
N ASN A 28 9.16 11.72 37.10
CA ASN A 28 10.27 12.54 37.59
C ASN A 28 10.07 14.06 37.44
N TYR A 29 9.20 14.53 36.53
CA TYR A 29 9.22 15.95 36.10
C TYR A 29 7.87 16.58 35.69
N SER A 30 6.75 15.85 35.75
CA SER A 30 5.44 16.34 35.25
C SER A 30 4.41 16.55 36.36
N PRO A 31 3.59 17.62 36.33
CA PRO A 31 2.46 17.79 37.24
C PRO A 31 1.33 16.77 37.00
N THR A 32 1.37 16.04 35.87
CA THR A 32 0.47 14.93 35.56
C THR A 32 1.28 13.63 35.55
N ILE A 33 1.10 12.84 36.61
CA ILE A 33 1.85 11.62 36.87
C ILE A 33 1.09 10.43 36.27
N LEU A 34 1.69 9.76 35.28
CA LEU A 34 1.22 8.45 34.81
C LEU A 34 1.66 7.41 35.84
N LYS A 35 0.72 6.75 36.52
CA LYS A 35 1.02 5.76 37.57
C LYS A 35 1.40 4.41 37.02
N ARG A 36 0.64 3.95 36.03
CA ARG A 36 0.80 2.65 35.41
C ARG A 36 0.03 2.63 34.09
N TYR A 37 0.29 1.58 33.32
CA TYR A 37 -0.47 1.25 32.13
C TYR A 37 -0.82 -0.23 32.13
N GLU A 38 -1.88 -0.60 31.43
CA GLU A 38 -2.29 -1.97 31.16
C GLU A 38 -2.48 -2.12 29.64
N ILE A 39 -2.06 -3.26 29.11
CA ILE A 39 -2.21 -3.60 27.68
C ILE A 39 -3.10 -4.83 27.60
N GLU A 40 -4.28 -4.67 27.02
CA GLU A 40 -5.26 -5.73 26.85
C GLU A 40 -5.60 -5.90 25.37
N GLY A 41 -4.85 -6.77 24.70
CA GLY A 41 -5.01 -7.01 23.26
C GLY A 41 -4.73 -5.75 22.44
N GLN A 42 -5.78 -5.06 21.98
CA GLN A 42 -5.68 -3.81 21.21
C GLN A 42 -5.96 -2.56 22.05
N ASN A 43 -6.28 -2.71 23.34
CA ASN A 43 -6.53 -1.59 24.22
C ASN A 43 -5.29 -1.30 25.06
N VAL A 44 -4.96 -0.02 25.20
CA VAL A 44 -3.93 0.50 26.09
C VAL A 44 -4.62 1.41 27.09
N ILE A 45 -4.61 1.01 28.35
CA ILE A 45 -5.28 1.73 29.44
C ILE A 45 -4.19 2.44 30.25
N LEU A 46 -4.28 3.76 30.34
CA LEU A 46 -3.32 4.60 31.04
C LEU A 46 -3.97 5.20 32.29
N TYR A 47 -3.31 5.08 33.43
CA TYR A 47 -3.82 5.53 34.72
C TYR A 47 -3.07 6.78 35.19
N PHE A 48 -3.77 7.90 35.30
CA PHE A 48 -3.21 9.18 35.75
C PHE A 48 -3.81 9.59 37.10
N ASP A 49 -3.00 10.19 37.97
CA ASP A 49 -3.49 10.73 39.26
C ASP A 49 -4.58 11.80 39.05
N GLU A 50 -4.27 12.77 38.18
CA GLU A 50 -5.14 13.88 37.82
C GLU A 50 -4.79 14.36 36.41
N ILE A 51 -5.81 14.74 35.62
CA ILE A 51 -5.63 15.39 34.31
C ILE A 51 -6.36 16.75 34.35
N LYS A 52 -5.60 17.85 34.38
CA LYS A 52 -6.14 19.21 34.18
C LYS A 52 -6.00 19.65 32.72
N SER A 53 -4.78 19.57 32.21
CA SER A 53 -4.42 19.77 30.80
C SER A 53 -3.13 19.00 30.55
N MET A 54 -3.09 18.17 29.52
CA MET A 54 -1.90 17.38 29.20
C MET A 54 -1.76 17.17 27.69
N SER A 55 -0.53 16.95 27.25
CA SER A 55 -0.21 16.39 25.94
C SER A 55 0.56 15.09 26.16
N PHE A 56 0.07 14.00 25.59
CA PHE A 56 0.67 12.68 25.71
C PHE A 56 0.72 12.03 24.33
N SER A 57 1.84 11.40 24.01
CA SER A 57 2.03 10.69 22.74
C SER A 57 2.28 9.21 22.98
N LEU A 58 1.73 8.37 22.12
CA LEU A 58 1.92 6.92 22.11
C LEU A 58 2.60 6.52 20.82
N ASP A 59 3.66 5.72 20.93
CA ASP A 59 4.30 5.13 19.77
C ASP A 59 3.64 3.78 19.51
N ILE A 60 3.19 3.60 18.27
CA ILE A 60 2.46 2.41 17.84
C ILE A 60 3.17 1.81 16.63
N VAL A 61 3.09 0.49 16.51
CA VAL A 61 3.69 -0.28 15.43
C VAL A 61 2.64 -1.13 14.75
N GLN A 62 2.77 -1.30 13.43
CA GLN A 62 1.88 -2.19 12.69
C GLN A 62 2.34 -3.65 12.86
N SER A 63 1.66 -4.38 13.74
CA SER A 63 1.94 -5.79 14.02
C SER A 63 1.34 -6.74 12.99
N THR A 64 0.25 -6.34 12.31
CA THR A 64 -0.38 -7.17 11.27
C THR A 64 -0.98 -6.28 10.18
N LEU A 65 -0.79 -6.68 8.93
CA LEU A 65 -1.41 -6.02 7.79
C LEU A 65 -2.92 -6.38 7.73
N VAL A 66 -3.75 -5.47 8.22
CA VAL A 66 -5.22 -5.60 8.19
C VAL A 66 -5.77 -4.71 7.09
N LYS A 67 -6.48 -5.30 6.12
CA LYS A 67 -7.23 -4.55 5.11
C LYS A 67 -8.53 -4.02 5.72
N LYS A 68 -8.94 -2.80 5.34
CA LYS A 68 -10.13 -2.12 5.87
C LYS A 68 -10.10 -2.03 7.40
N THR A 69 -9.13 -1.27 7.89
CA THR A 69 -8.91 -1.11 9.32
C THR A 69 -10.15 -0.54 10.03
N LYS A 70 -10.44 -1.05 11.22
CA LYS A 70 -11.46 -0.44 12.10
C LYS A 70 -10.85 0.78 12.79
N PRO A 71 -11.60 1.90 12.91
CA PRO A 71 -11.12 3.08 13.61
C PRO A 71 -10.72 2.76 15.04
N GLY A 72 -9.63 3.37 15.48
CA GLY A 72 -9.25 3.42 16.87
C GLY A 72 -10.17 4.39 17.63
N VAL A 73 -10.22 4.23 18.95
CA VAL A 73 -11.07 5.04 19.83
C VAL A 73 -10.24 5.45 21.04
N ILE A 74 -10.24 6.73 21.37
CA ILE A 74 -9.67 7.23 22.61
C ILE A 74 -10.84 7.66 23.50
N ARG A 75 -10.83 7.18 24.74
CA ARG A 75 -11.77 7.60 25.78
C ARG A 75 -10.98 8.17 26.95
N VAL A 76 -11.47 9.27 27.51
CA VAL A 76 -10.92 9.86 28.74
C VAL A 76 -12.06 9.98 29.74
N TYR A 77 -11.90 9.42 30.94
CA TYR A 77 -12.96 9.40 31.95
C TYR A 77 -12.41 9.39 33.36
N ASP A 78 -13.24 9.80 34.32
CA ASP A 78 -12.92 9.70 35.74
C ASP A 78 -13.09 8.25 36.22
N TYR A 79 -12.11 7.73 36.97
CA TYR A 79 -12.14 6.36 37.49
C TYR A 79 -13.37 6.07 38.37
N TYR A 80 -13.80 7.04 39.17
CA TYR A 80 -14.93 6.91 40.10
C TYR A 80 -16.26 7.31 39.45
N ASN A 81 -16.23 7.98 38.29
CA ASN A 81 -17.43 8.34 37.54
C ASN A 81 -17.26 8.15 36.02
N PRO A 82 -17.26 6.89 35.52
CA PRO A 82 -16.97 6.59 34.11
C PRO A 82 -17.97 7.15 33.10
N GLU A 83 -19.20 7.49 33.53
CA GLU A 83 -20.22 8.12 32.67
C GLU A 83 -19.80 9.55 32.25
N SER A 84 -18.98 10.22 33.06
CA SER A 84 -18.36 11.49 32.71
C SER A 84 -17.13 11.25 31.83
N GLN A 85 -17.37 11.06 30.52
CA GLN A 85 -16.32 10.72 29.55
C GLN A 85 -16.29 11.63 28.31
N GLY A 86 -15.09 11.87 27.81
CA GLY A 86 -14.82 12.36 26.46
C GLY A 86 -14.41 11.20 25.56
N LYS A 87 -14.89 11.18 24.30
CA LYS A 87 -14.56 10.13 23.33
C LYS A 87 -14.29 10.71 21.96
N VAL A 88 -13.21 10.24 21.32
CA VAL A 88 -12.88 10.57 19.93
C VAL A 88 -12.48 9.31 19.17
N MET A 89 -12.78 9.27 17.87
CA MET A 89 -12.34 8.21 16.97
C MET A 89 -11.22 8.73 16.08
N TYR A 90 -10.28 7.84 15.74
CA TYR A 90 -9.17 8.18 14.86
C TYR A 90 -8.89 7.03 13.89
N ASN A 91 -8.28 7.37 12.75
CA ASN A 91 -7.88 6.44 11.72
C ASN A 91 -6.40 6.61 11.41
N ILE A 92 -5.78 5.53 10.96
CA ILE A 92 -4.42 5.55 10.42
C ILE A 92 -4.54 5.08 8.98
N THR A 93 -4.06 5.90 8.05
CA THR A 93 -4.01 5.58 6.63
C THR A 93 -2.65 5.03 6.26
N GLU A 94 -2.58 4.30 5.14
CA GLU A 94 -1.32 3.78 4.61
C GLU A 94 -0.31 4.90 4.31
N LYS A 95 -0.79 6.11 4.01
CA LYS A 95 0.05 7.30 3.83
C LYS A 95 0.71 7.73 5.13
N ASP A 96 0.01 7.62 6.26
CA ASP A 96 0.54 8.00 7.57
C ASP A 96 1.68 7.06 8.02
N CYS A 97 1.63 5.78 7.64
CA CYS A 97 2.67 4.81 7.99
C CYS A 97 3.79 4.69 6.96
N TYR A 98 3.47 4.78 5.67
CA TYR A 98 4.37 4.38 4.60
C TYR A 98 4.49 5.42 3.48
N GLY A 99 3.98 6.64 3.64
CA GLY A 99 3.91 7.65 2.58
C GLY A 99 5.19 7.80 1.76
N GLU A 100 6.35 7.97 2.42
CA GLU A 100 7.63 8.07 1.71
C GLU A 100 8.09 6.76 1.06
N LYS A 101 7.81 5.61 1.69
CA LYS A 101 8.25 4.30 1.20
C LYS A 101 7.40 3.84 0.01
N ILE A 102 6.09 4.08 0.06
CA ILE A 102 5.15 3.75 -1.02
C ILE A 102 5.56 4.49 -2.30
N GLU A 103 5.82 5.79 -2.22
CA GLU A 103 6.17 6.56 -3.42
C GLU A 103 7.50 6.12 -4.06
N ARG A 104 8.47 5.67 -3.24
CA ARG A 104 9.80 5.28 -3.71
C ARG A 104 9.89 3.83 -4.17
N GLU A 105 9.16 2.92 -3.54
CA GLU A 105 9.34 1.47 -3.74
C GLU A 105 8.13 0.80 -4.41
N CYS A 106 6.91 1.23 -4.13
CA CYS A 106 5.71 0.51 -4.55
C CYS A 106 5.28 0.84 -5.98
N PRO A 107 4.71 -0.15 -6.72
CA PRO A 107 4.06 0.12 -7.99
C PRO A 107 2.86 1.05 -7.83
N LYS A 108 2.63 1.88 -8.84
CA LYS A 108 1.48 2.77 -8.91
C LYS A 108 0.24 1.98 -9.31
N CYS A 109 -0.63 1.68 -8.37
CA CYS A 109 -1.88 0.98 -8.63
C CYS A 109 -3.02 1.98 -8.83
N LEU A 110 -3.62 1.95 -10.02
CA LEU A 110 -4.58 2.95 -10.48
C LEU A 110 -5.95 2.33 -10.75
N SER A 111 -6.99 3.13 -10.51
CA SER A 111 -8.32 2.82 -11.00
C SER A 111 -8.33 2.85 -12.54
N VAL A 112 -9.36 2.27 -13.15
CA VAL A 112 -9.48 2.23 -14.62
C VAL A 112 -9.54 3.63 -15.23
N ASP A 113 -10.16 4.57 -14.52
CA ASP A 113 -10.36 5.93 -15.01
C ASP A 113 -9.06 6.74 -14.88
N ASP A 114 -8.36 6.66 -13.74
CA ASP A 114 -7.04 7.30 -13.55
C ASP A 114 -5.98 6.74 -14.49
N PHE A 115 -6.09 5.45 -14.81
CA PHE A 115 -5.19 4.81 -15.76
C PHE A 115 -5.32 5.43 -17.16
N GLU A 116 -6.53 5.80 -17.59
CA GLU A 116 -6.73 6.41 -18.91
C GLU A 116 -5.96 7.74 -19.04
N ASP A 117 -6.02 8.57 -18.01
CA ASP A 117 -5.29 9.84 -17.95
C ASP A 117 -3.78 9.65 -17.84
N PHE A 118 -3.35 8.67 -17.03
CA PHE A 118 -1.95 8.31 -16.90
C PHE A 118 -1.37 7.82 -18.23
N PHE A 119 -2.12 6.98 -18.93
CA PHE A 119 -1.72 6.36 -20.18
C PHE A 119 -1.42 7.41 -21.26
N ASP A 120 -2.27 8.44 -21.40
CA ASP A 120 -2.09 9.47 -22.42
C ASP A 120 -0.82 10.32 -22.21
N LYS A 121 -0.43 10.54 -20.95
CA LYS A 121 0.72 11.37 -20.59
C LYS A 121 2.06 10.62 -20.66
N ASN A 122 2.05 9.32 -20.39
CA ASN A 122 3.28 8.55 -20.14
C ASN A 122 3.64 7.56 -21.24
N ILE A 123 2.85 7.46 -22.30
CA ILE A 123 3.07 6.45 -23.33
C ILE A 123 4.16 6.85 -24.34
N ASN A 124 5.21 6.03 -24.41
CA ASN A 124 6.27 6.12 -25.43
C ASN A 124 6.67 4.72 -25.92
N CYS A 125 7.60 4.63 -26.88
CA CYS A 125 8.01 3.33 -27.44
C CYS A 125 8.97 2.52 -26.56
N SER A 126 9.49 3.11 -25.49
CA SER A 126 10.40 2.45 -24.54
C SER A 126 9.66 1.81 -23.36
N ILE A 127 8.33 1.98 -23.26
CA ILE A 127 7.55 1.36 -22.18
C ILE A 127 7.24 -0.11 -22.48
N TYR A 128 7.07 -0.87 -21.41
CA TYR A 128 6.73 -2.27 -21.43
C TYR A 128 5.27 -2.43 -21.06
N LEU A 129 4.42 -2.83 -22.01
CA LEU A 129 2.98 -2.90 -21.80
C LEU A 129 2.42 -4.29 -22.06
N MET A 130 1.85 -4.90 -21.02
CA MET A 130 1.27 -6.24 -21.09
C MET A 130 -0.03 -6.36 -20.33
N ARG A 131 -0.89 -7.25 -20.80
CA ARG A 131 -2.02 -7.79 -20.02
C ARG A 131 -1.58 -9.12 -19.41
N ALA A 132 -1.61 -9.22 -18.09
CA ALA A 132 -1.24 -10.41 -17.34
C ALA A 132 -2.37 -10.84 -16.40
N LYS A 133 -2.32 -12.10 -15.95
CA LYS A 133 -3.26 -12.64 -14.96
C LYS A 133 -2.47 -13.27 -13.83
N SER A 134 -2.77 -12.86 -12.60
CA SER A 134 -2.19 -13.46 -11.40
C SER A 134 -3.01 -14.67 -10.94
N ARG A 135 -2.32 -15.72 -10.50
CA ARG A 135 -2.89 -16.93 -9.91
C ARG A 135 -1.84 -17.66 -9.07
N ASN A 136 -2.11 -17.84 -7.78
CA ASN A 136 -1.30 -18.58 -6.82
C ASN A 136 0.15 -18.06 -6.77
N GLY A 137 0.33 -16.74 -6.69
CA GLY A 137 1.67 -16.10 -6.70
C GLY A 137 2.42 -16.18 -8.04
N LEU A 138 1.79 -16.73 -9.09
CA LEU A 138 2.33 -16.76 -10.44
C LEU A 138 1.60 -15.79 -11.34
N MET A 139 2.35 -15.12 -12.21
CA MET A 139 1.86 -14.19 -13.20
C MET A 139 1.98 -14.80 -14.59
N LYS A 140 0.87 -14.86 -15.33
CA LYS A 140 0.84 -15.33 -16.72
C LYS A 140 0.55 -14.17 -17.67
N VAL A 141 1.48 -13.92 -18.59
CA VAL A 141 1.29 -12.93 -19.67
C VAL A 141 0.22 -13.45 -20.64
N LYS A 142 -0.91 -12.73 -20.73
CA LYS A 142 -2.00 -13.03 -21.67
C LYS A 142 -1.79 -12.37 -23.03
N LYS A 143 -1.27 -11.15 -23.05
CA LYS A 143 -0.99 -10.40 -24.28
C LYS A 143 0.06 -9.33 -24.02
N ALA A 144 1.13 -9.31 -24.82
CA ALA A 144 2.06 -8.21 -24.90
C ALA A 144 1.58 -7.21 -25.95
N TYR A 145 1.45 -5.94 -25.58
CA TYR A 145 1.10 -4.88 -26.53
C TYR A 145 2.35 -4.20 -27.08
N ILE A 146 3.39 -4.06 -26.26
CA ILE A 146 4.72 -3.68 -26.73
C ILE A 146 5.61 -4.90 -26.56
N LYS A 147 6.18 -5.37 -27.66
CA LYS A 147 6.86 -6.67 -27.73
C LYS A 147 8.29 -6.54 -27.23
N THR A 148 8.67 -7.48 -26.38
CA THR A 148 10.04 -7.79 -25.98
C THR A 148 10.26 -9.27 -26.19
N ASP A 149 11.50 -9.74 -26.27
CA ASP A 149 11.76 -11.17 -26.46
C ASP A 149 11.17 -12.04 -25.34
N ARG A 150 11.08 -11.49 -24.12
CA ARG A 150 10.59 -12.17 -22.91
C ARG A 150 9.06 -12.22 -22.79
N THR A 151 8.35 -11.26 -23.39
CA THR A 151 6.87 -11.21 -23.33
C THR A 151 6.21 -12.13 -24.36
N GLN A 152 7.00 -12.75 -25.24
CA GLN A 152 6.54 -13.74 -26.23
C GLN A 152 6.37 -15.13 -25.62
N ASP A 153 7.16 -15.45 -24.59
CA ASP A 153 7.09 -16.70 -23.85
C ASP A 153 5.94 -16.64 -22.83
N LYS A 154 4.79 -17.26 -23.16
CA LYS A 154 3.56 -17.26 -22.35
C LYS A 154 3.65 -18.12 -21.07
N LYS A 155 4.87 -18.42 -20.61
CA LYS A 155 5.12 -19.12 -19.34
C LYS A 155 4.60 -18.31 -18.15
N SER A 156 4.05 -19.01 -17.17
CA SER A 156 3.75 -18.44 -15.87
C SER A 156 5.06 -18.25 -15.11
N ARG A 157 5.25 -17.08 -14.50
CA ARG A 157 6.47 -16.73 -13.78
C ARG A 157 6.13 -16.24 -12.38
N PRO A 158 6.97 -16.50 -11.36
CA PRO A 158 6.80 -15.87 -10.06
C PRO A 158 6.89 -14.35 -10.22
N TYR A 159 6.12 -13.64 -9.40
CA TYR A 159 6.21 -12.18 -9.33
C TYR A 159 6.42 -11.71 -7.89
N GLU A 160 7.13 -10.60 -7.76
CA GLU A 160 7.48 -9.98 -6.48
C GLU A 160 6.91 -8.56 -6.44
N ILE A 161 6.29 -8.21 -5.30
CA ILE A 161 5.87 -6.87 -4.95
C ILE A 161 6.54 -6.55 -3.61
N PRO A 162 7.06 -5.33 -3.39
CA PRO A 162 7.60 -4.96 -2.09
C PRO A 162 6.56 -5.12 -0.98
N GLU A 163 7.02 -5.42 0.21
CA GLU A 163 6.13 -5.58 1.37
C GLU A 163 5.36 -4.28 1.65
N PHE A 164 4.11 -4.43 2.09
CA PHE A 164 3.22 -3.33 2.47
C PHE A 164 2.78 -2.40 1.31
N CYS A 165 2.88 -2.85 0.05
CA CYS A 165 2.32 -2.10 -1.08
C CYS A 165 0.79 -2.30 -1.25
N PRO A 166 -0.01 -1.22 -1.31
CA PRO A 166 -1.46 -1.30 -1.43
C PRO A 166 -1.91 -1.51 -2.88
N CYS A 167 -1.69 -2.71 -3.39
CA CYS A 167 -1.93 -3.06 -4.78
C CYS A 167 -2.81 -4.30 -4.92
N ASP A 168 -4.10 -4.15 -4.57
CA ASP A 168 -5.10 -5.21 -4.68
C ASP A 168 -5.30 -5.71 -6.12
N GLU A 169 -4.97 -4.88 -7.11
CA GLU A 169 -5.11 -5.13 -8.53
C GLU A 169 -4.20 -6.23 -9.06
N VAL A 170 -3.23 -6.71 -8.27
CA VAL A 170 -2.25 -7.72 -8.70
C VAL A 170 -2.54 -9.09 -8.07
N TYR A 171 -3.38 -9.16 -7.06
CA TYR A 171 -3.59 -10.40 -6.30
C TYR A 171 -4.66 -11.31 -6.93
N ASP A 172 -4.49 -12.61 -6.67
CA ASP A 172 -5.15 -13.79 -7.20
C ASP A 172 -6.46 -13.62 -8.00
N GLY A 173 -6.42 -14.14 -9.23
CA GLY A 173 -7.59 -14.25 -10.11
C GLY A 173 -7.84 -12.99 -10.94
N VAL A 174 -7.24 -11.86 -10.58
CA VAL A 174 -7.37 -10.60 -11.30
C VAL A 174 -6.54 -10.62 -12.59
N THR A 175 -7.16 -10.14 -13.67
CA THR A 175 -6.43 -9.80 -14.90
C THR A 175 -6.09 -8.32 -14.82
N SER A 176 -4.86 -7.99 -15.11
CA SER A 176 -4.32 -6.66 -14.87
C SER A 176 -3.54 -6.20 -16.10
N LEU A 177 -3.58 -4.91 -16.34
CA LEU A 177 -2.74 -4.23 -17.31
C LEU A 177 -1.53 -3.69 -16.56
N VAL A 178 -0.34 -4.10 -17.00
CA VAL A 178 0.93 -3.71 -16.40
C VAL A 178 1.66 -2.85 -17.41
N LEU A 179 2.08 -1.67 -16.95
CA LEU A 179 2.91 -0.72 -17.67
C LEU A 179 4.20 -0.51 -16.87
N GLY A 180 5.35 -0.84 -17.45
CA GLY A 180 6.66 -0.57 -16.87
C GLY A 180 7.40 0.47 -17.69
N GLN A 181 8.06 1.43 -17.03
CA GLN A 181 9.00 2.33 -17.69
C GLN A 181 10.34 1.64 -18.02
N SER A 182 10.61 0.50 -17.39
CA SER A 182 11.79 -0.35 -17.61
C SER A 182 11.40 -1.83 -17.68
N ASP A 183 12.34 -2.68 -18.10
CA ASP A 183 12.15 -4.13 -18.13
C ASP A 183 12.04 -4.66 -16.68
N TYR A 184 10.83 -5.08 -16.31
CA TYR A 184 10.53 -5.68 -15.01
C TYR A 184 10.81 -7.18 -14.94
N PHE A 185 11.37 -7.80 -15.99
CA PHE A 185 11.81 -9.19 -15.94
C PHE A 185 13.23 -9.29 -15.36
N ARG A 186 13.37 -9.88 -14.19
CA ARG A 186 14.67 -10.17 -13.57
C ARG A 186 15.13 -11.58 -13.94
N ARG A 187 16.37 -11.72 -14.41
CA ARG A 187 16.98 -13.03 -14.71
C ARG A 187 17.59 -13.62 -13.44
N ASN A 188 17.18 -14.83 -13.10
CA ASN A 188 17.85 -15.70 -12.13
C ASN A 188 18.18 -17.02 -12.84
N GLY A 189 19.26 -17.04 -13.63
CA GLY A 189 19.63 -18.22 -14.42
C GLY A 189 18.69 -18.46 -15.61
N GLU A 190 18.16 -19.69 -15.74
CA GLU A 190 17.19 -20.08 -16.79
C GLU A 190 15.77 -19.56 -16.54
N ASP A 191 15.45 -19.28 -15.27
CA ASP A 191 14.17 -18.73 -14.86
C ASP A 191 14.22 -17.21 -14.77
N ALA A 192 13.11 -16.56 -15.10
CA ALA A 192 13.00 -15.12 -14.91
C ALA A 192 11.70 -14.77 -14.19
N SER A 193 11.83 -14.00 -13.11
CA SER A 193 10.74 -13.48 -12.29
C SER A 193 10.31 -12.09 -12.78
N ILE A 194 9.11 -11.68 -12.37
CA ILE A 194 8.58 -10.35 -12.64
C ILE A 194 8.68 -9.54 -11.34
N VAL A 195 9.41 -8.43 -11.35
CA VAL A 195 9.58 -7.58 -10.16
C VAL A 195 8.84 -6.27 -10.39
N PHE A 196 7.86 -5.98 -9.54
CA PHE A 196 7.16 -4.70 -9.53
C PHE A 196 7.83 -3.74 -8.57
N ASN A 197 7.96 -2.48 -8.99
CA ASN A 197 8.54 -1.39 -8.21
C ASN A 197 7.88 -0.04 -8.58
N SER A 198 8.39 1.07 -8.08
CA SER A 198 7.91 2.43 -8.38
C SER A 198 7.91 2.84 -9.85
N ALA A 199 8.66 2.15 -10.71
CA ALA A 199 8.65 2.35 -12.17
C ALA A 199 7.56 1.54 -12.89
N THR A 200 6.80 0.72 -12.16
CA THR A 200 5.65 -0.02 -12.69
C THR A 200 4.33 0.58 -12.24
N THR A 201 3.40 0.66 -13.19
CA THR A 201 2.02 1.09 -13.01
C THR A 201 1.10 -0.06 -13.37
N ILE A 202 0.13 -0.35 -12.50
CA ILE A 202 -0.77 -1.48 -12.65
C ILE A 202 -2.20 -1.01 -12.55
N ALA A 203 -3.06 -1.50 -13.43
CA ALA A 203 -4.48 -1.24 -13.40
C ALA A 203 -5.27 -2.52 -13.60
N LYS A 204 -6.41 -2.65 -12.92
CA LYS A 204 -7.33 -3.76 -13.11
C LYS A 204 -7.88 -3.77 -14.55
N TRP A 205 -7.92 -4.93 -15.18
CA TRP A 205 -8.47 -5.07 -16.53
C TRP A 205 -9.99 -5.10 -16.50
N ASP A 206 -10.62 -3.95 -16.76
CA ASP A 206 -12.04 -3.88 -17.12
C ASP A 206 -12.21 -4.12 -18.62
N SER A 207 -12.80 -5.25 -19.00
CA SER A 207 -12.94 -5.62 -20.41
C SER A 207 -13.74 -4.63 -21.25
N THR A 208 -14.71 -3.92 -20.68
CA THR A 208 -15.61 -3.04 -21.42
C THR A 208 -14.96 -1.67 -21.59
N LYS A 209 -14.47 -1.07 -20.50
CA LYS A 209 -13.77 0.22 -20.53
C LYS A 209 -12.44 0.12 -21.27
N MET A 210 -11.59 -0.88 -20.95
CA MET A 210 -10.28 -1.03 -21.60
C MET A 210 -10.40 -1.33 -23.09
N ARG A 211 -11.40 -2.09 -23.55
CA ARG A 211 -11.60 -2.28 -25.00
C ARG A 211 -11.90 -0.97 -25.72
N LYS A 212 -12.71 -0.08 -25.12
CA LYS A 212 -13.00 1.25 -25.68
C LYS A 212 -11.74 2.12 -25.74
N ILE A 213 -10.98 2.18 -24.63
CA ILE A 213 -9.72 2.91 -24.52
C ILE A 213 -8.73 2.43 -25.60
N PHE A 214 -8.48 1.12 -25.66
CA PHE A 214 -7.52 0.55 -26.60
C PHE A 214 -7.96 0.72 -28.07
N LYS A 215 -9.26 0.59 -28.36
CA LYS A 215 -9.80 0.79 -29.73
C LYS A 215 -9.66 2.25 -30.18
N LYS A 216 -9.93 3.21 -29.30
CA LYS A 216 -9.89 4.65 -29.60
C LYS A 216 -8.45 5.19 -29.64
N LYS A 217 -7.62 4.80 -28.67
CA LYS A 217 -6.32 5.44 -28.39
C LYS A 217 -5.10 4.60 -28.83
N MET A 218 -5.13 3.29 -28.64
CA MET A 218 -3.95 2.45 -28.89
C MET A 218 -3.78 2.00 -30.35
N ILE A 219 -4.88 1.63 -31.02
CA ILE A 219 -4.85 1.09 -32.40
C ILE A 219 -4.51 2.18 -33.44
N SER A 220 -4.82 3.45 -33.17
CA SER A 220 -4.78 4.50 -34.20
C SER A 220 -3.42 5.21 -34.35
N LYS A 221 -2.63 5.42 -33.27
CA LYS A 221 -1.46 6.32 -33.31
C LYS A 221 -0.13 5.76 -32.80
N ILE A 222 -0.09 5.06 -31.66
CA ILE A 222 1.18 4.70 -31.01
C ILE A 222 1.71 3.34 -31.45
N TYR A 223 0.85 2.31 -31.51
CA TYR A 223 1.26 0.97 -31.93
C TYR A 223 1.87 0.96 -33.34
N ARG A 224 1.28 1.72 -34.28
CA ARG A 224 1.83 1.87 -35.64
C ARG A 224 3.19 2.57 -35.66
N ARG A 225 3.40 3.57 -34.79
CA ARG A 225 4.65 4.34 -34.72
C ARG A 225 5.79 3.50 -34.15
N CYS A 226 5.53 2.76 -33.07
CA CYS A 226 6.56 1.92 -32.44
C CYS A 226 6.84 0.62 -33.23
N ASN A 227 5.85 0.01 -33.90
CA ASN A 227 6.11 -1.15 -34.77
C ASN A 227 6.99 -0.76 -35.98
N ARG A 228 6.79 0.44 -36.57
CA ARG A 228 7.62 0.91 -37.70
C ARG A 228 9.08 1.10 -37.32
N LEU A 229 9.35 1.58 -36.11
CA LEU A 229 10.73 1.76 -35.60
C LEU A 229 11.42 0.42 -35.34
N ASN A 230 10.72 -0.56 -34.78
CA ASN A 230 11.28 -1.90 -34.54
C ASN A 230 11.49 -2.71 -35.82
N SER A 231 10.76 -2.42 -36.92
CA SER A 231 11.00 -3.03 -38.23
C SER A 231 12.14 -2.38 -39.03
N GLY A 232 12.55 -1.15 -38.69
CA GLY A 232 13.64 -0.44 -39.37
C GLY A 232 15.05 -0.74 -38.83
N LEU A 233 15.15 -1.39 -37.65
CA LEU A 233 16.42 -1.78 -37.01
C LEU A 233 16.85 -3.23 -37.36
N ARG A 234 16.14 -3.89 -38.29
CA ARG A 234 16.48 -5.22 -38.82
C ARG A 234 16.88 -5.20 -40.31
N GLY A 235 17.20 -4.02 -40.84
CA GLY A 235 17.73 -3.83 -42.20
C GLY A 235 19.22 -3.54 -42.15
#